data_AF-A0AAW2JGV0-F1
#
_entry.id   AF-A0AAW2JGV0-F1
#
_cell.length_a   1.000
_cell.length_b   1.000
_cell.length_c   1.000
_cell.angle_alpha   90.00
_cell.angle_beta   90.00
_cell.angle_gamma   90.00
#
_symmetry.space_group_name_H-M   'P 1'
#
loop_
_entity.id
_entity.type
_entity.pdbx_description
1 polymer ?
#
loop_
_entity_poly.entity_id
_entity_poly.type
_entity_poly.pdbx_seq_one_letter_code
_entity_poly.pdbx_strand_id
1 'polypeptide(L)'
;MNCGCDWIDPVRGKKVHPHYRLVDVNFNKLYRKDDPFILAQQPVQVYFTEYPSIKRDKTDWMVVCEIKARRIVNESKWTETFVYQSEKVVPIPMVATDNQPYDLCDHNGLQVVVDLSMAQ
;
A
#
# COMPACT_ATOMS: atom_id res chain seq x y z
N MET A 1 36.08 6.25 1.92
CA MET A 1 34.74 5.65 1.83
C MET A 1 33.92 6.53 0.91
N ASN A 2 33.55 6.05 -0.26
CA ASN A 2 32.74 6.84 -1.19
C ASN A 2 31.28 6.68 -0.77
N CYS A 3 30.78 7.62 0.04
CA CYS A 3 29.37 7.67 0.44
C CYS A 3 28.55 8.23 -0.73
N GLY A 4 28.54 7.55 -1.86
CA GLY A 4 27.83 8.00 -3.06
C GLY A 4 26.34 7.68 -2.95
N CYS A 5 25.49 8.70 -3.04
CA CYS A 5 24.06 8.52 -3.25
C CYS A 5 23.76 8.32 -4.74
N ASP A 6 22.87 7.38 -5.07
CA ASP A 6 22.34 7.23 -6.42
C ASP A 6 21.09 8.11 -6.59
N TRP A 7 21.14 9.01 -7.56
CA TRP A 7 20.05 9.94 -7.84
C TRP A 7 19.32 9.57 -9.12
N ILE A 8 18.00 9.55 -9.08
CA ILE A 8 17.17 9.39 -10.28
C ILE A 8 17.18 10.72 -11.06
N ASP A 9 17.33 10.64 -12.38
CA ASP A 9 17.24 11.82 -13.25
C ASP A 9 15.84 12.45 -13.13
N PRO A 10 15.71 13.71 -12.67
CA PRO A 10 14.41 14.32 -12.41
C PRO A 10 13.61 14.61 -13.70
N VAL A 11 14.28 14.64 -14.86
CA VAL A 11 13.67 14.93 -16.16
C VAL A 11 13.37 13.63 -16.92
N ARG A 12 14.30 12.69 -16.94
CA ARG A 12 14.23 11.47 -17.77
C ARG A 12 13.88 10.22 -16.99
N GLY A 13 14.16 10.21 -15.70
CA GLY A 13 13.97 9.09 -14.79
C GLY A 13 12.69 9.17 -13.97
N LYS A 14 11.87 10.20 -14.16
CA LYS A 14 10.59 10.40 -13.47
C LYS A 14 9.44 10.56 -14.47
N LYS A 15 8.31 9.93 -14.18
CA LYS A 15 7.02 10.20 -14.85
C LYS A 15 5.95 10.47 -13.81
N VAL A 16 5.02 11.36 -14.13
CA VAL A 16 3.86 11.64 -13.29
C VAL A 16 2.62 11.42 -14.13
N HIS A 17 1.73 10.54 -13.69
CA HIS A 17 0.47 10.30 -14.36
C HIS A 17 -0.38 11.59 -14.31
N PRO A 18 -0.89 12.11 -15.45
CA PRO A 18 -1.51 13.43 -15.51
C PRO A 18 -2.77 13.55 -14.66
N HIS A 19 -3.57 12.49 -14.57
CA HIS A 19 -4.86 12.50 -13.87
C HIS A 19 -4.77 12.12 -12.39
N TYR A 20 -3.91 11.16 -12.07
CA TYR A 20 -3.87 10.53 -10.74
C TYR A 20 -2.66 10.95 -9.93
N ARG A 21 -1.74 11.72 -10.53
CA ARG A 21 -0.49 12.16 -9.92
C ARG A 21 0.39 11.02 -9.39
N LEU A 22 0.14 9.77 -9.83
CA LEU A 22 1.00 8.63 -9.55
C LEU A 22 2.39 8.91 -10.11
N VAL A 23 3.41 8.67 -9.30
CA VAL A 23 4.80 8.93 -9.67
C VAL A 23 5.47 7.60 -9.97
N ASP A 24 6.10 7.51 -11.13
CA ASP A 24 6.95 6.40 -11.51
C ASP A 24 8.39 6.87 -11.64
N VAL A 25 9.33 6.01 -11.25
CA VAL A 25 10.76 6.23 -11.43
C VAL A 25 11.39 5.12 -12.25
N ASN A 26 12.46 5.45 -12.96
CA ASN A 26 13.24 4.50 -13.76
C ASN A 26 14.66 4.37 -13.22
N PHE A 27 14.99 3.20 -12.67
CA PHE A 27 16.30 2.94 -12.06
C PHE A 27 17.45 2.88 -13.06
N ASN A 28 17.17 2.70 -14.36
CA ASN A 28 18.18 2.77 -15.42
C ASN A 28 18.50 4.21 -15.85
N LYS A 29 17.74 5.20 -15.36
CA LYS A 29 17.91 6.62 -15.67
C LYS A 29 18.39 7.39 -14.43
N LEU A 30 19.62 7.10 -14.03
CA LEU A 30 20.31 7.81 -12.97
C LEU A 30 20.89 9.14 -13.47
N TYR A 31 20.92 10.13 -12.60
CA TYR A 31 21.62 11.40 -12.77
C TYR A 31 23.12 11.17 -12.62
N ARG A 32 23.90 11.51 -13.66
CA ARG A 32 25.35 11.17 -13.76
C ARG A 32 26.30 12.37 -13.65
N LYS A 33 25.77 13.57 -13.42
CA LYS A 33 26.57 14.80 -13.45
C LYS A 33 27.19 15.09 -12.09
N ASP A 34 26.36 15.62 -11.20
CA ASP A 34 26.76 16.10 -9.88
C ASP A 34 25.91 15.40 -8.81
N ASP A 35 26.42 15.39 -7.58
CA ASP A 35 25.66 14.95 -6.42
C ASP A 35 24.76 16.11 -5.95
N PRO A 36 23.45 16.10 -6.21
CA PRO A 36 22.56 17.15 -5.72
C PRO A 36 22.51 17.12 -4.19
N PHE A 37 22.40 18.30 -3.58
CA PHE A 37 22.12 18.40 -2.15
C PHE A 37 20.61 18.48 -1.90
N ILE A 38 20.16 17.82 -0.85
CA ILE A 38 18.79 17.93 -0.33
C ILE A 38 18.84 18.55 1.07
N LEU A 39 17.91 19.46 1.38
CA LEU A 39 17.78 19.94 2.76
C LEU A 39 17.12 18.85 3.58
N ALA A 40 17.61 18.61 4.81
CA ALA A 40 17.08 17.56 5.69
C ALA A 40 15.57 17.68 5.99
N GLN A 41 14.97 18.84 5.79
CA GLN A 41 13.55 19.11 6.02
C GLN A 41 12.65 18.82 4.79
N GLN A 42 13.25 18.56 3.63
CA GLN A 42 12.55 18.35 2.36
C GLN A 42 12.27 16.89 1.97
N PRO A 43 12.99 15.84 2.45
CA PRO A 43 12.78 14.50 1.94
C PRO A 43 11.48 13.90 2.48
N VAL A 44 10.72 13.30 1.57
CA VAL A 44 9.59 12.44 1.90
C VAL A 44 10.08 10.99 1.82
N GLN A 45 9.70 10.17 2.80
CA GLN A 45 9.98 8.75 2.76
C GLN A 45 9.00 8.06 1.80
N VAL A 46 9.52 7.24 0.90
CA VAL A 46 8.74 6.50 -0.09
C VAL A 46 9.16 5.03 -0.11
N TYR A 47 8.30 4.15 -0.61
CA TYR A 47 8.71 2.82 -1.06
C TYR A 47 8.50 2.68 -2.55
N PHE A 48 9.29 1.80 -3.16
CA PHE A 48 9.19 1.46 -4.57
C PHE A 48 8.57 0.08 -4.72
N THR A 49 7.71 -0.09 -5.73
CA THR A 49 7.13 -1.40 -6.04
C THR A 49 7.08 -1.61 -7.55
N GLU A 50 7.23 -2.86 -7.97
CA GLU A 50 7.13 -3.24 -9.37
C GLU A 50 5.69 -3.09 -9.86
N TYR A 51 5.54 -2.86 -11.16
CA TYR A 51 4.23 -2.85 -11.77
C TYR A 51 3.61 -4.26 -11.75
N PRO A 52 2.36 -4.43 -11.29
CA PRO A 52 1.64 -5.70 -11.36
C PRO A 52 1.15 -5.94 -12.80
N SER A 53 2.09 -6.09 -13.73
CA SER A 53 1.85 -6.26 -15.15
C SER A 53 2.57 -7.49 -15.65
N ILE A 54 1.87 -8.32 -16.44
CA ILE A 54 2.45 -9.45 -17.16
C ILE A 54 3.32 -8.94 -18.34
N LYS A 55 3.03 -7.72 -18.83
CA LYS A 55 3.76 -7.10 -19.93
C LYS A 55 5.09 -6.53 -19.42
N ARG A 56 6.14 -6.73 -20.22
CA ARG A 56 7.52 -6.27 -19.92
C ARG A 56 7.78 -4.80 -20.29
N ASP A 57 6.75 -4.07 -20.71
CA ASP A 57 6.85 -2.67 -21.12
C ASP A 57 7.21 -1.73 -19.96
N LYS A 58 6.94 -2.16 -18.73
CA LYS A 58 7.19 -1.39 -17.49
C LYS A 58 8.25 -2.00 -16.58
N THR A 59 9.02 -2.98 -17.04
CA THR A 59 10.01 -3.68 -16.18
C THR A 59 11.08 -2.73 -15.63
N ASP A 60 11.45 -1.69 -16.37
CA ASP A 60 12.42 -0.68 -15.92
C ASP A 60 11.81 0.43 -15.04
N TRP A 61 10.49 0.41 -14.83
CA TRP A 61 9.75 1.43 -14.12
C TRP A 61 9.21 0.87 -12.81
N MET A 62 9.41 1.62 -11.72
CA MET A 62 8.84 1.30 -10.42
C MET A 62 7.89 2.41 -9.98
N VAL A 63 6.79 2.00 -9.36
CA VAL A 63 5.81 2.91 -8.76
C VAL A 63 6.38 3.44 -7.46
N VAL A 64 6.24 4.74 -7.25
CA VAL A 64 6.61 5.42 -6.01
C VAL A 64 5.36 5.61 -5.16
N CYS A 65 5.41 5.10 -3.93
CA CYS A 65 4.36 5.27 -2.96
C CYS A 65 4.88 6.02 -1.75
N GLU A 66 4.24 7.16 -1.44
CA GLU A 66 4.57 7.94 -0.25
C GLU A 66 4.20 7.19 1.02
N ILE A 67 5.09 7.25 2.01
CA ILE A 67 4.91 6.64 3.31
C ILE A 67 4.78 7.76 4.34
N LYS A 68 3.79 7.62 5.23
CA LYS A 68 3.78 8.43 6.45
C LYS A 68 4.96 8.03 7.31
N ALA A 69 5.77 9.02 7.74
CA ALA A 69 6.85 8.77 8.66
C ALA A 69 6.35 7.93 9.84
N ARG A 70 6.99 6.78 10.09
CA ARG A 70 6.71 6.03 11.31
C ARG A 70 7.22 6.90 12.45
N ARG A 71 6.31 7.52 13.20
CA ARG A 71 6.68 8.21 14.44
C ARG A 71 7.48 7.18 15.25
N ILE A 72 8.76 7.45 15.48
CA ILE A 72 9.45 6.83 16.60
C ILE A 72 8.60 7.25 17.80
N VAL A 73 7.88 6.31 18.38
CA VAL A 73 7.25 6.50 19.67
C VAL A 73 8.43 6.73 20.60
N ASN A 74 8.77 8.00 20.85
CA ASN A 74 9.49 8.32 22.06
C ASN A 74 8.63 7.75 23.17
N GLU A 75 9.16 6.81 23.96
CA GLU A 75 8.51 6.24 25.14
C GLU A 75 8.31 7.33 26.19
N SER A 76 7.39 8.25 25.90
CA SER A 76 6.99 9.31 26.79
C SER A 76 5.52 9.60 26.51
N LYS A 77 4.69 8.94 27.34
CA LYS A 77 3.24 9.02 27.45
C LYS A 77 2.44 8.51 26.27
N TRP A 78 1.92 7.28 26.44
CA TRP A 78 0.61 6.87 25.95
C TRP A 78 -0.40 7.99 26.26
N THR A 79 -0.66 8.83 25.27
CA THR A 79 -1.88 9.62 25.19
C THR A 79 -2.61 9.08 23.97
N GLU A 80 -3.53 8.17 24.30
CA GLU A 80 -4.71 7.78 23.52
C GLU A 80 -4.46 7.33 22.08
N THR A 81 -4.12 6.04 21.97
CA THR A 81 -4.97 5.03 21.31
C THR A 81 -5.98 5.54 20.28
N PHE A 82 -5.52 5.92 19.09
CA PHE A 82 -6.34 5.77 17.88
C PHE A 82 -5.97 4.46 17.20
N VAL A 83 -6.39 3.36 17.82
CA VAL A 83 -6.53 2.08 17.13
C VAL A 83 -7.72 2.25 16.19
N TYR A 84 -7.50 2.18 14.88
CA TYR A 84 -8.55 2.15 13.87
C TYR A 84 -9.27 0.78 13.88
N GLN A 85 -9.74 0.36 15.06
CA GLN A 85 -10.72 -0.70 15.28
C GLN A 85 -11.56 -0.34 16.50
N SER A 86 -12.05 0.90 16.55
CA SER A 86 -13.23 1.20 17.34
C SER A 86 -14.43 1.06 16.43
N GLU A 87 -14.99 -0.15 16.37
CA GLU A 87 -16.36 -0.30 15.96
C GLU A 87 -17.19 0.48 16.99
N LYS A 88 -17.75 1.63 16.60
CA LYS A 88 -18.77 2.27 17.43
C LYS A 88 -19.93 1.29 17.49
N VAL A 89 -20.04 0.56 18.60
CA VAL A 89 -21.23 -0.21 18.90
C VAL A 89 -22.35 0.81 19.11
N VAL A 90 -23.08 1.10 18.04
CA VAL A 90 -24.40 1.70 18.16
C VAL A 90 -25.26 0.63 18.85
N PRO A 91 -26.00 0.94 19.94
CA PRO A 91 -26.90 -0.03 20.53
C PRO A 91 -27.92 -0.43 19.47
N ILE A 92 -27.80 -1.64 18.95
CA ILE A 92 -28.81 -2.24 18.09
C ILE A 92 -29.93 -2.67 19.05
N PRO A 93 -31.16 -2.15 18.93
CA PRO A 93 -32.26 -2.67 19.74
C PRO A 93 -32.37 -4.17 19.49
N MET A 94 -32.42 -4.96 20.56
CA MET A 94 -32.51 -6.41 20.49
C MET A 94 -33.80 -6.79 19.78
N VAL A 95 -33.71 -7.14 18.50
CA VAL A 95 -34.80 -7.79 17.77
C VAL A 95 -34.74 -9.26 18.14
N ALA A 96 -35.81 -9.75 18.78
CA ALA A 96 -35.96 -11.16 19.08
C ALA A 96 -35.89 -11.97 17.77
N THR A 97 -34.97 -12.93 17.72
CA THR A 97 -34.82 -13.85 16.59
C THR A 97 -36.02 -14.78 16.51
N ASP A 98 -36.86 -14.63 15.50
CA ASP A 98 -37.70 -15.74 15.08
C ASP A 98 -36.85 -16.64 14.16
N ASN A 99 -36.67 -17.89 14.57
CA ASN A 99 -35.74 -18.84 13.97
C ASN A 99 -36.31 -19.41 12.65
N GLN A 100 -36.35 -18.61 11.58
CA GLN A 100 -36.50 -19.17 10.24
C GLN A 100 -35.13 -19.34 9.57
N PRO A 101 -34.76 -20.57 9.13
CA PRO A 101 -33.55 -20.78 8.36
C PRO A 101 -33.68 -20.09 6.99
N TYR A 102 -32.74 -19.21 6.67
CA TYR A 102 -32.64 -18.60 5.34
C TYR A 102 -31.92 -19.59 4.41
N ASP A 103 -32.62 -20.09 3.39
CA ASP A 103 -32.04 -20.91 2.32
C ASP A 103 -31.11 -20.04 1.44
N LEU A 104 -29.82 -20.36 1.46
CA LEU A 104 -28.80 -19.71 0.64
C LEU A 104 -28.58 -20.51 -0.66
N CYS A 105 -29.57 -20.54 -1.53
CA CYS A 105 -29.41 -21.06 -2.90
C CYS A 105 -29.21 -19.91 -3.87
N ASP A 106 -28.10 -19.92 -4.63
CA ASP A 106 -28.03 -19.18 -5.87
C ASP A 106 -28.99 -19.81 -6.90
N HIS A 107 -29.47 -19.05 -7.88
CA HIS A 107 -30.49 -19.51 -8.81
C HIS A 107 -29.99 -20.57 -9.82
N ASN A 108 -28.79 -21.13 -9.63
CA ASN A 108 -28.22 -22.15 -10.51
C ASN A 108 -27.78 -23.44 -9.80
N GLY A 109 -28.19 -23.68 -8.55
CA GLY A 109 -28.29 -25.04 -7.98
C GLY A 109 -27.03 -25.89 -8.01
N LEU A 110 -25.83 -25.30 -7.97
CA LEU A 110 -24.57 -26.02 -7.85
C LEU A 110 -24.10 -25.99 -6.40
N GLN A 111 -24.31 -27.10 -5.69
CA GLN A 111 -23.79 -27.31 -4.34
C GLN A 111 -22.26 -27.47 -4.41
N VAL A 112 -21.52 -26.42 -4.06
CA VAL A 112 -20.07 -26.51 -3.89
C VAL A 112 -19.79 -27.13 -2.52
N VAL A 113 -19.56 -28.43 -2.49
CA VAL A 113 -19.00 -29.10 -1.31
C VAL A 113 -17.49 -28.91 -1.34
N VAL A 114 -16.97 -28.13 -0.39
CA VAL A 114 -15.52 -28.08 -0.11
C VAL A 114 -15.26 -29.04 1.03
N ASP A 115 -14.70 -30.22 0.71
CA ASP A 115 -14.22 -31.16 1.72
C ASP A 115 -12.92 -30.62 2.32
N LEU A 116 -12.94 -30.30 3.61
CA LEU A 116 -11.78 -29.81 4.36
C LEU A 116 -11.01 -30.94 5.05
N SER A 117 -11.35 -32.21 4.80
CA SER A 117 -10.52 -33.32 5.22
C SER A 117 -9.50 -33.66 4.12
N MET A 118 -8.32 -33.04 4.22
CA MET A 118 -6.98 -33.62 3.94
C MET A 118 -5.93 -32.51 4.12
N ALA A 119 -5.81 -32.01 5.35
CA ALA A 119 -4.58 -31.39 5.84
C ALA A 119 -4.07 -32.26 7.00
N GLN A 120 -3.18 -33.18 6.63
CA GLN A 120 -2.31 -34.11 7.39
C GLN A 120 -2.59 -34.40 8.86
#